data_AF-A0A9C7SH95-F1
#
_entry.id   AF-A0A9C7SH95-F1
#
_cell.length_a   1.000
_cell.length_b   1.000
_cell.length_c   1.000
_cell.angle_alpha   90.00
_cell.angle_beta   90.00
_cell.angle_gamma   90.00
#
_symmetry.space_group_name_H-M   'P 1'
#
loop_
_entity.id
_entity.type
_entity.pdbx_description
1 polymer ?
#
loop_
_entity_poly.entity_id
_entity_poly.type
_entity_poly.pdbx_seq_one_letter_code
_entity_poly.pdbx_strand_id
1 'polypeptide(L)' 'MAYQSFEKLVVWKKSSRLAVAVYREFKPCRDYGLKDQITRAAVSIPSNIAEGSER' A
#
# COMPACT_ATOMS: atom_id res chain seq x y z
N MET A 1 23.85 0.83 -14.11
CA MET A 1 23.08 -0.37 -13.72
C MET A 1 21.61 -0.03 -13.90
N ALA A 2 20.85 -0.81 -14.66
CA ALA A 2 19.45 -0.51 -14.90
C ALA A 2 18.69 -0.56 -13.57
N TYR A 3 18.26 0.61 -13.09
CA TYR A 3 17.40 0.74 -11.93
C TYR A 3 16.19 -0.15 -12.16
N GLN A 4 16.08 -1.25 -11.41
CA GLN A 4 14.88 -2.08 -11.51
C GLN A 4 13.76 -1.32 -10.81
N SER A 5 12.81 -0.80 -11.58
CA SER A 5 11.61 -0.17 -11.02
C SER A 5 11.01 -1.03 -9.91
N PHE A 6 10.63 -0.41 -8.78
CA PHE A 6 9.92 -1.06 -7.67
C PHE A 6 8.69 -1.84 -8.13
N GLU A 7 8.09 -1.46 -9.25
CA GLU A 7 6.91 -2.08 -9.81
C GLU A 7 7.16 -3.55 -10.19
N LYS A 8 8.43 -3.95 -10.37
CA LYS A 8 8.82 -5.34 -10.59
C LYS A 8 8.87 -6.17 -9.30
N LEU A 9 9.02 -5.54 -8.14
CA LEU A 9 9.13 -6.22 -6.86
C LEU A 9 7.83 -6.95 -6.51
N VAL A 10 7.93 -8.25 -6.24
CA VAL A 10 6.78 -9.08 -5.83
C VAL A 10 6.17 -8.54 -4.53
N VAL A 11 7.01 -8.06 -3.62
CA VAL A 11 6.56 -7.49 -2.33
C VAL A 11 5.74 -6.21 -2.55
N TRP A 12 6.17 -5.32 -3.44
CA TRP A 12 5.41 -4.12 -3.80
C TRP A 12 4.06 -4.47 -4.43
N LYS A 13 4.03 -5.42 -5.37
CA LYS A 13 2.77 -5.88 -5.98
C LYS A 13 1.80 -6.45 -4.95
N LYS A 14 2.31 -7.21 -3.96
CA LYS A 14 1.50 -7.80 -2.89
C LYS A 14 0.96 -6.71 -1.96
N SER A 15 1.79 -5.74 -1.55
CA SER A 15 1.36 -4.65 -0.67
C SER A 15 0.38 -3.70 -1.36
N SER A 16 0.58 -3.38 -2.64
CA SER A 16 -0.40 -2.59 -3.43
C SER A 16 -1.76 -3.28 -3.53
N ARG A 17 -1.80 -4.61 -3.76
CA ARG A 17 -3.06 -5.37 -3.73
C ARG A 17 -3.69 -5.41 -2.35
N LEU A 18 -2.88 -5.52 -1.30
CA LEU A 18 -3.37 -5.47 0.09
C LEU A 18 -4.02 -4.11 0.38
N ALA A 19 -3.41 -3.00 -0.02
CA ALA A 19 -3.99 -1.66 0.14
C ALA A 19 -5.36 -1.58 -0.55
N VAL A 20 -5.48 -2.05 -1.80
CA VAL A 20 -6.77 -2.10 -2.52
C VAL A 20 -7.81 -2.96 -1.78
N ALA A 21 -7.40 -4.11 -1.25
CA ALA A 21 -8.29 -4.98 -0.47
C ALA A 21 -8.80 -4.28 0.80
N VAL A 22 -7.92 -3.63 1.57
CA VAL A 22 -8.29 -2.87 2.77
C VAL A 22 -9.32 -1.78 2.44
N TYR A 23 -9.13 -1.03 1.35
CA TYR A 23 -10.12 -0.02 0.94
C TYR A 23 -11.49 -0.62 0.59
N ARG A 24 -11.52 -1.80 -0.04
CA ARG A 24 -12.78 -2.49 -0.38
C ARG A 24 -13.50 -3.01 0.86
N GLU A 25 -12.78 -3.67 1.76
CA GLU A 25 -13.34 -4.23 3.01
C GLU A 25 -13.82 -3.13 3.97
N PHE A 26 -13.12 -2.00 4.05
CA PHE A 26 -13.50 -0.87 4.91
C PHE A 26 -14.44 0.14 4.23
N LYS A 27 -14.85 -0.09 2.97
CA LYS A 27 -15.84 0.75 2.29
C LYS A 27 -17.15 0.91 3.09
N PRO A 28 -17.79 -0.16 3.60
CA PRO A 28 -19.01 -0.06 4.40
C PRO A 28 -18.78 0.36 5.86
N CYS A 29 -17.53 0.43 6.34
CA CYS A 29 -17.23 0.78 7.72
C CYS A 29 -17.65 2.24 8.03
N ARG A 30 -18.45 2.40 9.09
CA ARG A 30 -18.92 3.71 9.60
C ARG A 30 -18.06 4.26 10.75
N ASP A 31 -17.14 3.46 11.28
CA ASP A 31 -16.09 3.97 12.18
C ASP A 31 -15.03 4.66 11.32
N TYR A 32 -15.21 5.97 11.15
CA TYR A 32 -14.34 6.79 10.30
C TYR A 32 -12.92 6.93 10.87
N GLY A 33 -12.75 6.84 12.21
CA GLY A 33 -11.44 6.89 12.85
C GLY A 33 -10.62 5.65 12.52
N LEU A 34 -11.20 4.47 12.72
CA LEU A 34 -10.56 3.21 12.36
C LEU A 34 -10.31 3.12 10.85
N LYS A 35 -11.31 3.49 10.05
CA LYS A 35 -11.22 3.48 8.58
C LYS A 35 -10.08 4.35 8.08
N ASP A 36 -9.89 5.57 8.59
CA ASP A 36 -8.78 6.44 8.20
C ASP A 36 -7.43 5.80 8.57
N GLN A 37 -7.28 5.37 9.82
CA GLN A 37 -6.03 4.79 10.31
C GLN A 37 -5.60 3.57 9.49
N ILE A 38 -6.51 2.63 9.26
CA ILE A 38 -6.17 1.37 8.57
C ILE A 38 -5.90 1.58 7.08
N THR A 39 -6.65 2.46 6.41
CA THR A 39 -6.46 2.73 4.97
C THR A 39 -5.15 3.46 4.71
N ARG A 40 -4.79 4.43 5.56
CA ARG A 40 -3.50 5.13 5.51
C ARG A 40 -2.32 4.20 5.80
N ALA A 41 -2.44 3.37 6.83
CA ALA A 41 -1.41 2.38 7.15
C ALA A 41 -1.19 1.41 5.97
N ALA A 42 -2.26 0.92 5.34
CA ALA A 42 -2.17 -0.01 4.23
C ALA A 42 -1.51 0.60 2.98
N VAL A 43 -1.80 1.86 2.66
CA VAL A 43 -1.15 2.60 1.53
C VAL A 43 0.31 2.93 1.83
N SER A 44 0.65 3.15 3.11
CA SER A 44 2.03 3.46 3.50
C SER A 44 3.01 2.35 3.13
N ILE A 45 2.61 1.08 3.14
CA ILE A 45 3.48 -0.06 2.83
C ILE A 45 4.04 0.00 1.39
N PRO A 46 3.21 0.00 0.31
CA PRO A 46 3.73 0.12 -1.05
C PRO A 46 4.45 1.45 -1.31
N SER A 47 4.02 2.55 -0.67
CA SER A 47 4.70 3.85 -0.79
C SER A 47 6.12 3.83 -0.24
N ASN A 48 6.33 3.27 0.97
CA ASN A 48 7.68 3.15 1.55
C ASN A 48 8.58 2.20 0.76
N ILE A 49 8.02 1.14 0.15
CA ILE A 49 8.80 0.25 -0.72
C ILE A 49 9.25 0.99 -1.98
N ALA A 50 8.38 1.81 -2.58
CA ALA A 50 8.73 2.63 -3.74
C ALA A 50 9.81 3.65 -3.37
N GLU A 51 9.61 4.41 -2.28
CA GLU A 51 10.58 5.40 -1.80
C GLU A 51 11.93 4.76 -1.47
N GLY A 52 11.93 3.62 -0.78
CA GLY A 52 13.17 2.90 -0.45
C GLY A 52 13.87 2.29 -1.67
N SER A 53 13.14 2.03 -2.75
CA SER A 53 13.74 1.56 -4.01
C SER A 53 14.41 2.67 -4.82
N GLU A 54 14.05 3.94 -4.55
CA GLU A 54 14.56 5.16 -5.19
C GLU A 54 15.81 5.73 -4.48
N ARG A 55 16.25 5.08 -3.40
CA ARG A 55 17.48 5.39 -2.64
C ARG A 55 18.58 4.39 -2.98
#